data_AF-A0A7C2N2I2-F1
#
_entry.id   AF-A0A7C2N2I2-F1
#
_cell.length_a   1.000
_cell.length_b   1.000
_cell.length_c   1.000
_cell.angle_alpha   90.00
_cell.angle_beta   90.00
_cell.angle_gamma   90.00
#
_symmetry.space_group_name_H-M   'P 1'
#
loop_
_entity.id
_entity.type
_entity.pdbx_description
1 polymer ?
#
loop_
_entity_poly.entity_id
_entity_poly.type
_entity_poly.pdbx_seq_one_letter_code
_entity_poly.pdbx_strand_id
1 'polypeptide(L)'
;TLGENQLTGWWRSDLSLVRDQWKGIAWFLGNTSLAATLKMANDNFLGILVLGYYSGKEGAAYYKIAKSFVKLMTRIMGPLYEAIYPELVRISSLNALKDFKKLLKYSTKNLMRFTIPVAIVILIFSDPIITLIFGKEYLPASNPLRIVTLAVLITHLTFWVNPALLAFGRPGLRTLIGAASTTSYIVLLFFLVPSFSYIGAAFAFLGYAIVKALTSFIGLKFSIRKEKERISKARASMPPV
;
A
#
# COMPACT_ATOMS: atom_id res chain seq x y z
N THR A 1 -23.24 18.60 -8.71
CA THR A 1 -22.16 18.90 -9.68
C THR A 1 -21.73 20.35 -9.52
N LEU A 2 -20.56 20.78 -10.05
CA LEU A 2 -20.04 22.15 -9.86
C LEU A 2 -21.04 23.27 -10.24
N GLY A 3 -21.95 22.99 -11.19
CA GLY A 3 -23.07 23.88 -11.54
C GLY A 3 -24.22 23.92 -10.52
N GLU A 4 -24.49 22.84 -9.79
CA GLU A 4 -25.52 22.82 -8.72
C GLU A 4 -25.10 23.65 -7.50
N ASN A 5 -23.80 23.83 -7.27
CA ASN A 5 -23.26 24.62 -6.14
C ASN A 5 -22.91 26.06 -6.53
N GLN A 6 -23.27 26.53 -7.73
CA GLN A 6 -22.91 27.86 -8.26
C GLN A 6 -21.40 28.17 -8.25
N LEU A 7 -20.55 27.15 -8.32
CA LEU A 7 -19.08 27.29 -8.34
C LEU A 7 -18.57 27.47 -9.78
N THR A 8 -19.12 28.44 -10.52
CA THR A 8 -18.62 28.82 -11.86
C THR A 8 -17.46 29.81 -11.73
N GLY A 9 -16.39 29.64 -12.52
CA GLY A 9 -15.25 30.57 -12.51
C GLY A 9 -14.19 30.34 -11.43
N TRP A 10 -14.14 29.16 -10.78
CA TRP A 10 -13.12 28.78 -9.79
C TRP A 10 -11.67 28.95 -10.28
N TRP A 11 -11.45 28.86 -11.60
CA TRP A 11 -10.13 29.07 -12.22
C TRP A 11 -9.70 30.54 -12.26
N ARG A 12 -10.61 31.49 -11.96
CA ARG A 12 -10.32 32.94 -11.83
C ARG A 12 -10.21 33.38 -10.37
N SER A 13 -10.44 32.49 -9.40
CA SER A 13 -10.34 32.82 -7.98
C SER A 13 -8.90 33.11 -7.59
N ASP A 14 -8.71 34.17 -6.80
CA ASP A 14 -7.39 34.61 -6.37
C ASP A 14 -6.75 33.57 -5.41
N LEU A 15 -5.55 33.12 -5.77
CA LEU A 15 -4.75 32.18 -4.98
C LEU A 15 -4.35 32.75 -3.61
N SER A 16 -4.48 34.07 -3.42
CA SER A 16 -4.30 34.73 -2.13
C SER A 16 -5.22 34.18 -1.03
N LEU A 17 -6.40 33.64 -1.38
CA LEU A 17 -7.38 33.05 -0.45
C LEU A 17 -6.87 31.80 0.27
N VAL A 18 -5.86 31.13 -0.28
CA VAL A 18 -5.30 29.87 0.26
C VAL A 18 -3.92 30.10 0.89
N ARG A 19 -3.43 31.36 0.87
CA ARG A 19 -2.10 31.73 1.37
C ARG A 19 -1.89 31.30 2.83
N ASP A 20 -2.92 31.41 3.65
CA ASP A 20 -2.87 31.02 5.07
C ASP A 20 -2.84 29.49 5.26
N GLN A 21 -3.35 28.72 4.29
CA GLN A 21 -3.36 27.26 4.33
C GLN A 21 -2.21 26.62 3.54
N TRP A 22 -1.38 27.42 2.86
CA TRP A 22 -0.31 26.94 1.96
C TRP A 22 0.65 25.97 2.65
N LYS A 23 1.03 26.23 3.92
CA LYS A 23 1.91 25.33 4.68
C LYS A 23 1.29 23.95 4.88
N GLY A 24 -0.01 23.90 5.19
CA GLY A 24 -0.75 22.64 5.36
C GLY A 24 -0.87 21.87 4.05
N ILE A 25 -1.15 22.58 2.96
CA ILE A 25 -1.23 22.00 1.60
C ILE A 25 0.14 21.47 1.17
N ALA A 26 1.20 22.28 1.28
CA ALA A 26 2.56 21.88 0.93
C ALA A 26 3.02 20.65 1.74
N TRP A 27 2.71 20.61 3.05
CA TRP A 27 3.00 19.47 3.90
C TRP A 27 2.26 18.20 3.45
N PHE A 28 0.96 18.32 3.15
CA PHE A 28 0.14 17.20 2.68
C PHE A 28 0.61 16.67 1.32
N LEU A 29 0.83 17.57 0.36
CA LEU A 29 1.32 17.24 -0.97
C LEU A 29 2.71 16.62 -0.92
N GLY A 30 3.64 17.21 -0.18
CA GLY A 30 4.99 16.68 -0.01
C GLY A 30 5.01 15.26 0.54
N ASN A 31 4.24 14.99 1.61
CA ASN A 31 4.12 13.65 2.18
C ASN A 31 3.46 12.66 1.22
N THR A 32 2.41 13.09 0.52
CA THR A 32 1.67 12.21 -0.39
C THR A 32 2.49 11.84 -1.61
N SER A 33 3.19 12.82 -2.19
CA SER A 33 4.12 12.64 -3.30
C SER A 33 5.30 11.78 -2.90
N LEU A 34 5.92 12.02 -1.74
CA LEU A 34 7.03 11.19 -1.25
C LEU A 34 6.59 9.74 -1.05
N ALA A 35 5.43 9.50 -0.41
CA ALA A 35 4.89 8.16 -0.24
C ALA A 35 4.58 7.48 -1.58
N ALA A 36 4.11 8.23 -2.58
CA ALA A 36 3.87 7.72 -3.93
C ALA A 36 5.18 7.35 -4.64
N THR A 37 6.21 8.19 -4.52
CA THR A 37 7.56 7.93 -5.07
C THR A 37 8.19 6.70 -4.45
N LEU A 38 8.15 6.58 -3.11
CA LEU A 38 8.65 5.39 -2.40
C LEU A 38 7.92 4.12 -2.86
N LYS A 39 6.59 4.18 -2.98
CA LYS A 39 5.79 3.07 -3.50
C LYS A 39 6.23 2.70 -4.92
N MET A 40 6.36 3.69 -5.80
CA MET A 40 6.76 3.48 -7.19
C MET A 40 8.16 2.85 -7.29
N ALA A 41 9.12 3.34 -6.49
CA ALA A 41 10.47 2.80 -6.41
C ALA A 41 10.47 1.34 -5.97
N ASN A 42 9.77 1.00 -4.88
CA ASN A 42 9.65 -0.36 -4.37
C ASN A 42 9.00 -1.32 -5.37
N ASP A 43 7.91 -0.89 -5.99
CA ASP A 43 7.08 -1.77 -6.80
C ASP A 43 7.68 -2.04 -8.18
N ASN A 44 8.45 -1.10 -8.74
CA ASN A 44 8.88 -1.16 -10.14
C ASN A 44 10.39 -1.13 -10.37
N PHE A 45 11.18 -0.50 -9.50
CA PHE A 45 12.55 -0.12 -9.86
C PHE A 45 13.61 -0.76 -8.97
N LEU A 46 13.49 -0.68 -7.64
CA LEU A 46 14.57 -1.04 -6.71
C LEU A 46 15.07 -2.48 -6.90
N GLY A 47 14.17 -3.47 -6.89
CA GLY A 47 14.56 -4.87 -7.06
C GLY A 47 15.22 -5.14 -8.41
N ILE A 48 14.70 -4.54 -9.49
CA ILE A 48 15.22 -4.72 -10.85
C ILE A 48 16.59 -4.04 -11.00
N LEU A 49 16.78 -2.85 -10.42
CA LEU A 49 18.04 -2.11 -10.48
C LEU A 49 19.15 -2.85 -9.72
N VAL A 50 18.86 -3.31 -8.50
CA VAL A 50 19.85 -4.07 -7.71
C VAL A 50 20.21 -5.39 -8.39
N LEU A 51 19.21 -6.09 -8.94
CA LEU A 51 19.46 -7.31 -9.74
C LEU A 51 20.25 -7.02 -11.01
N GLY A 52 19.97 -5.93 -11.70
CA GLY A 52 20.70 -5.54 -12.91
C GLY A 52 22.19 -5.31 -12.63
N TYR A 53 22.52 -4.79 -11.45
CA TYR A 53 23.90 -4.60 -11.00
C TYR A 53 24.59 -5.91 -10.57
N TYR A 54 23.95 -6.72 -9.71
CA TYR A 54 24.60 -7.92 -9.13
C TYR A 54 24.41 -9.21 -9.92
N SER A 55 23.27 -9.37 -10.59
CA SER A 55 22.82 -10.64 -11.18
C SER A 55 22.64 -10.57 -12.71
N GLY A 56 22.90 -9.40 -13.30
CA GLY A 56 22.77 -9.17 -14.73
C GLY A 56 21.32 -9.14 -15.24
N LYS A 57 21.19 -9.12 -16.57
CA LYS A 57 19.91 -8.93 -17.26
C LYS A 57 18.94 -10.10 -17.06
N GLU A 58 19.46 -11.31 -16.94
CA GLU A 58 18.67 -12.54 -16.83
C GLU A 58 17.94 -12.64 -15.48
N GLY A 59 18.65 -12.48 -14.36
CA GLY A 59 18.03 -12.46 -13.03
C GLY A 59 17.00 -11.32 -12.87
N ALA A 60 17.31 -10.14 -13.43
CA ALA A 60 16.37 -9.02 -13.48
C ALA A 60 15.11 -9.35 -14.29
N ALA A 61 15.24 -10.09 -15.40
CA ALA A 61 14.11 -10.54 -16.23
C ALA A 61 13.21 -11.53 -15.47
N TYR A 62 13.79 -12.56 -14.83
CA TYR A 62 13.02 -13.53 -14.04
C TYR A 62 12.22 -12.87 -12.92
N TYR A 63 12.84 -11.95 -12.18
CA TYR A 63 12.16 -11.20 -11.14
C TYR A 63 11.07 -10.27 -11.70
N LYS A 64 11.33 -9.60 -12.83
CA LYS A 64 10.35 -8.74 -13.50
C LYS A 64 9.12 -9.52 -13.97
N ILE A 65 9.32 -10.73 -14.50
CA ILE A 65 8.23 -11.64 -14.88
C ILE A 65 7.39 -11.98 -13.66
N ALA A 66 7.99 -12.44 -12.57
CA ALA A 66 7.28 -12.71 -11.33
C ALA A 66 6.49 -11.49 -10.80
N LYS A 67 7.09 -10.30 -10.82
CA LYS A 67 6.43 -9.04 -10.41
C LYS A 67 5.29 -8.59 -11.34
N SER A 68 5.21 -9.07 -12.57
CA SER A 68 4.10 -8.75 -13.48
C SER A 68 2.77 -9.33 -12.98
N PHE A 69 2.79 -10.56 -12.45
CA PHE A 69 1.62 -11.20 -11.83
C PHE A 69 1.16 -10.46 -10.57
N VAL A 70 2.13 -10.00 -9.77
CA VAL A 70 1.83 -9.13 -8.62
C VAL A 70 1.05 -7.89 -9.05
N LYS A 71 1.47 -7.22 -10.14
CA LYS A 71 0.74 -6.05 -10.65
C LYS A 71 -0.70 -6.40 -11.03
N LEU A 72 -0.92 -7.54 -11.70
CA LEU A 72 -2.26 -8.00 -12.04
C LEU A 72 -3.12 -8.21 -10.79
N MET A 73 -2.59 -8.88 -9.77
CA MET A 73 -3.30 -9.08 -8.50
C MET A 73 -3.63 -7.75 -7.79
N THR A 74 -2.70 -6.79 -7.82
CA THR A 74 -2.93 -5.48 -7.17
C THR A 74 -3.96 -4.61 -7.91
N ARG A 75 -4.18 -4.80 -9.21
CA ARG A 75 -5.20 -4.05 -9.97
C ARG A 75 -6.62 -4.37 -9.48
N ILE A 76 -6.85 -5.60 -9.03
CA ILE A 76 -8.14 -6.03 -8.44
C ILE A 76 -8.45 -5.22 -7.17
N MET A 77 -7.43 -4.71 -6.47
CA MET A 77 -7.62 -3.91 -5.26
C MET A 77 -8.09 -2.48 -5.52
N GLY A 78 -7.80 -1.92 -6.70
CA GLY A 78 -8.02 -0.50 -7.01
C GLY A 78 -9.47 -0.05 -6.73
N PRO A 79 -10.48 -0.72 -7.31
CA PRO A 79 -11.88 -0.36 -7.07
C PRO A 79 -12.29 -0.46 -5.60
N LEU A 80 -11.80 -1.47 -4.88
CA LEU A 80 -12.10 -1.64 -3.46
C LEU A 80 -11.48 -0.51 -2.62
N TYR A 81 -10.27 -0.08 -2.98
CA TYR A 81 -9.62 1.07 -2.35
C TYR A 81 -10.42 2.36 -2.56
N GLU A 82 -10.86 2.61 -3.79
CA GLU A 82 -11.64 3.80 -4.15
C GLU A 82 -13.02 3.83 -3.49
N ALA A 83 -13.68 2.67 -3.36
CA ALA A 83 -14.98 2.56 -2.70
C ALA A 83 -14.92 2.77 -1.18
N ILE A 84 -13.86 2.29 -0.53
CA ILE A 84 -13.76 2.32 0.94
C ILE A 84 -13.32 3.68 1.46
N TYR A 85 -12.51 4.42 0.69
CA TYR A 85 -11.92 5.67 1.20
C TYR A 85 -12.97 6.72 1.61
N PRO A 86 -13.97 7.07 0.78
CA PRO A 86 -15.03 8.01 1.18
C PRO A 86 -15.80 7.55 2.42
N GLU A 87 -16.08 6.25 2.51
CA GLU A 87 -16.80 5.68 3.64
C GLU A 87 -15.98 5.73 4.95
N LEU A 88 -14.66 5.51 4.88
CA LEU A 88 -13.78 5.68 6.05
C LEU A 88 -13.75 7.14 6.52
N VAL A 89 -13.73 8.09 5.58
CA VAL A 89 -13.80 9.52 5.92
C VAL A 89 -15.13 9.85 6.60
N ARG A 90 -16.26 9.35 6.07
CA ARG A 90 -17.60 9.52 6.64
C ARG A 90 -17.73 8.93 8.05
N ILE A 91 -17.31 7.68 8.24
CA ILE A 91 -17.39 7.02 9.55
C ILE A 91 -16.45 7.71 10.56
N SER A 92 -15.29 8.19 10.10
CA SER A 92 -14.35 8.93 10.94
C SER A 92 -14.89 10.28 11.39
N SER A 93 -15.65 11.00 10.55
CA SER A 93 -16.27 12.27 10.95
C SER A 93 -17.40 12.08 11.96
N LEU A 94 -18.10 10.93 11.91
CA LEU A 94 -19.12 10.53 12.88
C LEU A 94 -18.55 9.98 14.20
N ASN A 95 -17.22 9.94 14.37
CA ASN A 95 -16.55 9.36 15.54
C ASN A 95 -16.93 7.90 15.84
N ALA A 96 -17.42 7.17 14.84
CA ALA A 96 -17.95 5.81 14.96
C ALA A 96 -16.85 4.74 14.83
N LEU A 97 -15.92 4.71 15.78
CA LEU A 97 -14.73 3.83 15.75
C LEU A 97 -15.05 2.31 15.68
N LYS A 98 -16.21 1.88 16.17
CA LYS A 98 -16.65 0.48 16.07
C LYS A 98 -16.96 0.12 14.61
N ASP A 99 -17.73 0.97 13.93
CA ASP A 99 -18.09 0.77 12.53
C ASP A 99 -16.87 0.91 11.62
N PHE A 100 -15.93 1.80 11.98
CA PHE A 100 -14.66 1.92 11.28
C PHE A 100 -13.91 0.58 11.24
N LYS A 101 -13.73 -0.05 12.41
CA LYS A 101 -13.09 -1.38 12.50
C LYS A 101 -13.89 -2.46 11.78
N LYS A 102 -15.22 -2.41 11.85
CA LYS A 102 -16.12 -3.36 11.19
C LYS A 102 -15.95 -3.29 9.66
N LEU A 103 -15.90 -2.08 9.09
CA LEU A 103 -15.66 -1.86 7.68
C LEU A 103 -14.28 -2.41 7.26
N LEU A 104 -13.23 -2.08 7.99
CA LEU A 104 -11.88 -2.61 7.70
C LEU A 104 -11.86 -4.14 7.68
N LYS A 105 -12.47 -4.79 8.68
CA LYS A 105 -12.53 -6.25 8.78
C LYS A 105 -13.36 -6.86 7.64
N TYR A 106 -14.52 -6.29 7.35
CA TYR A 106 -15.42 -6.78 6.31
C TYR A 106 -14.77 -6.68 4.93
N SER A 107 -14.20 -5.53 4.61
CA SER A 107 -13.55 -5.30 3.33
C SER A 107 -12.31 -6.15 3.14
N THR A 108 -11.49 -6.33 4.19
CA THR A 108 -10.34 -7.24 4.15
C THR A 108 -10.79 -8.67 3.93
N LYS A 109 -11.83 -9.14 4.64
CA LYS A 109 -12.37 -10.49 4.47
C LYS A 109 -12.86 -10.73 3.03
N ASN A 110 -13.57 -9.77 2.44
CA ASN A 110 -14.05 -9.87 1.08
C ASN A 110 -12.91 -9.85 0.06
N LEU A 111 -11.92 -8.96 0.22
CA LEU A 111 -10.74 -8.95 -0.65
C LEU A 111 -9.98 -10.29 -0.62
N MET A 112 -9.80 -10.85 0.58
CA MET A 112 -9.08 -12.11 0.74
C MET A 112 -9.86 -13.30 0.15
N ARG A 113 -11.20 -13.29 0.19
CA ARG A 113 -12.02 -14.32 -0.49
C ARG A 113 -11.73 -14.40 -1.98
N PHE A 114 -11.45 -13.28 -2.64
CA PHE A 114 -11.08 -13.26 -4.06
C PHE A 114 -9.58 -13.49 -4.29
N THR A 115 -8.73 -12.93 -3.43
CA THR A 115 -7.27 -12.99 -3.64
C THR A 115 -6.71 -14.38 -3.31
N ILE A 116 -7.20 -15.05 -2.25
CA ILE A 116 -6.66 -16.34 -1.80
C ILE A 116 -6.77 -17.42 -2.88
N PRO A 117 -7.92 -17.65 -3.54
CA PRO A 117 -8.03 -18.65 -4.60
C PRO A 117 -7.05 -18.38 -5.74
N VAL A 118 -6.92 -17.12 -6.18
CA VAL A 118 -5.97 -16.74 -7.23
C VAL A 118 -4.53 -17.01 -6.80
N ALA A 119 -4.18 -16.68 -5.56
CA ALA A 119 -2.86 -16.94 -5.02
C ALA A 119 -2.56 -18.46 -4.93
N ILE A 120 -3.53 -19.27 -4.50
CA ILE A 120 -3.39 -20.73 -4.45
C ILE A 120 -3.11 -21.29 -5.85
N VAL A 121 -3.87 -20.85 -6.86
CA VAL A 121 -3.64 -21.24 -8.25
C VAL A 121 -2.22 -20.87 -8.68
N ILE A 122 -1.76 -19.65 -8.42
CA ILE A 122 -0.40 -19.24 -8.78
C ILE A 122 0.68 -20.05 -8.03
N LEU A 123 0.46 -20.34 -6.74
CA LEU A 123 1.42 -21.10 -5.94
C LEU A 123 1.60 -22.53 -6.46
N ILE A 124 0.49 -23.21 -6.76
CA ILE A 124 0.48 -24.60 -7.25
C ILE A 124 0.93 -24.67 -8.71
N PHE A 125 0.40 -23.79 -9.57
CA PHE A 125 0.57 -23.85 -11.02
C PHE A 125 1.61 -22.86 -11.57
N SER A 126 2.52 -22.35 -10.74
CA SER A 126 3.53 -21.37 -11.19
C SER A 126 4.41 -21.89 -12.34
N ASP A 127 4.90 -23.13 -12.27
CA ASP A 127 5.72 -23.74 -13.34
C ASP A 127 4.98 -23.83 -14.69
N PRO A 128 3.75 -24.39 -14.77
CA PRO A 128 3.01 -24.41 -16.03
C PRO A 128 2.57 -23.02 -16.47
N ILE A 129 2.20 -22.11 -15.55
CA ILE A 129 1.85 -20.72 -15.90
C ILE A 129 3.02 -20.02 -16.58
N ILE A 130 4.22 -20.11 -16.00
CA ILE A 130 5.43 -19.47 -16.55
C ILE A 130 5.80 -20.11 -17.88
N THR A 131 5.80 -21.44 -17.95
CA THR A 131 6.18 -22.16 -19.18
C THR A 131 5.21 -21.88 -20.33
N LEU A 132 3.91 -21.77 -20.05
CA LEU A 132 2.88 -21.52 -21.06
C LEU A 132 2.93 -20.09 -21.61
N ILE A 133 3.15 -19.10 -20.74
CA ILE A 133 3.06 -17.67 -21.12
C ILE A 133 4.41 -17.14 -21.65
N PHE A 134 5.52 -17.55 -21.02
CA PHE A 134 6.84 -17.01 -21.31
C PHE A 134 7.77 -18.02 -21.99
N GLY A 135 7.50 -19.32 -21.87
CA GLY A 135 8.34 -20.39 -22.41
C GLY A 135 9.22 -21.07 -21.35
N LYS A 136 9.77 -22.24 -21.70
CA LYS A 136 10.57 -23.08 -20.78
C LYS A 136 11.84 -22.39 -20.27
N GLU A 137 12.42 -21.49 -21.05
CA GLU A 137 13.62 -20.73 -20.67
C GLU A 137 13.41 -19.80 -19.47
N TYR A 138 12.16 -19.45 -19.15
CA TYR A 138 11.81 -18.62 -17.99
C TYR A 138 11.34 -19.40 -16.78
N LEU A 139 11.37 -20.74 -16.81
CA LEU A 139 11.01 -21.60 -15.67
C LEU A 139 11.66 -21.19 -14.33
N PRO A 140 12.91 -20.67 -14.29
CA PRO A 140 13.49 -20.15 -13.04
C PRO A 140 12.67 -19.03 -12.36
N ALA A 141 11.80 -18.32 -13.09
CA ALA A 141 10.92 -17.28 -12.55
C ALA A 141 9.77 -17.82 -11.67
N SER A 142 9.49 -19.13 -11.69
CA SER A 142 8.42 -19.73 -10.89
C SER A 142 8.63 -19.60 -9.38
N ASN A 143 9.85 -19.81 -8.89
CA ASN A 143 10.15 -19.70 -7.46
C ASN A 143 9.98 -18.26 -6.96
N PRO A 144 10.53 -17.23 -7.64
CA PRO A 144 10.20 -15.84 -7.36
C PRO A 144 8.70 -15.57 -7.40
N LEU A 145 7.99 -16.08 -8.40
CA LEU A 145 6.53 -15.92 -8.52
C LEU A 145 5.80 -16.43 -7.28
N ARG A 146 6.15 -17.63 -6.79
CA ARG A 146 5.59 -18.19 -5.55
C ARG A 146 5.83 -17.26 -4.36
N ILE A 147 7.07 -16.81 -4.17
CA ILE A 147 7.47 -15.97 -3.03
C ILE A 147 6.78 -14.59 -3.09
N VAL A 148 6.80 -13.91 -4.24
CA VAL A 148 6.17 -12.58 -4.36
C VAL A 148 4.65 -12.66 -4.25
N THR A 149 4.04 -13.79 -4.61
CA THR A 149 2.59 -14.04 -4.40
C THR A 149 2.25 -14.06 -2.92
N LEU A 150 3.07 -14.71 -2.08
CA LEU A 150 2.91 -14.66 -0.63
C LEU A 150 3.07 -13.24 -0.08
N ALA A 151 4.05 -12.49 -0.59
CA ALA A 151 4.25 -11.09 -0.22
C ALA A 151 3.01 -10.24 -0.53
N VAL A 152 2.38 -10.45 -1.70
CA VAL A 152 1.16 -9.75 -2.09
C VAL A 152 0.00 -10.04 -1.15
N LEU A 153 -0.22 -11.30 -0.79
CA LEU A 153 -1.26 -11.67 0.19
C LEU A 153 -1.11 -10.89 1.51
N ILE A 154 0.12 -10.76 2.01
CA ILE A 154 0.42 -9.99 3.22
C ILE A 154 0.10 -8.51 3.02
N THR A 155 0.48 -7.92 1.88
CA THR A 155 0.13 -6.51 1.60
C THR A 155 -1.37 -6.29 1.45
N HIS A 156 -2.12 -7.27 0.92
CA HIS A 156 -3.58 -7.19 0.77
C HIS A 156 -4.28 -7.19 2.13
N LEU A 157 -3.74 -7.86 3.17
CA LEU A 157 -4.29 -7.80 4.54
C LEU A 157 -4.31 -6.37 5.13
N THR A 158 -3.42 -5.50 4.65
CA THR A 158 -3.23 -4.14 5.17
C THR A 158 -3.48 -3.07 4.11
N PHE A 159 -4.25 -3.40 3.06
CA PHE A 159 -4.53 -2.48 1.95
C PHE A 159 -5.18 -1.17 2.37
N TRP A 160 -5.98 -1.23 3.44
CA TRP A 160 -6.71 -0.11 4.00
C TRP A 160 -5.84 0.89 4.78
N VAL A 161 -4.55 0.60 5.01
CA VAL A 161 -3.70 1.46 5.87
C VAL A 161 -3.62 2.89 5.34
N ASN A 162 -3.44 3.06 4.03
CA ASN A 162 -3.36 4.38 3.41
C ASN A 162 -4.67 5.18 3.59
N PRO A 163 -5.85 4.68 3.16
CA PRO A 163 -7.09 5.42 3.26
C PRO A 163 -7.51 5.62 4.72
N ALA A 164 -7.22 4.67 5.62
CA ALA A 164 -7.50 4.82 7.05
C ALA A 164 -6.67 5.94 7.69
N LEU A 165 -5.37 6.01 7.40
CA LEU A 165 -4.51 7.06 7.94
C LEU A 165 -4.85 8.44 7.37
N LEU A 166 -5.25 8.50 6.10
CA LEU A 166 -5.73 9.73 5.48
C LEU A 166 -7.07 10.17 6.08
N ALA A 167 -8.01 9.24 6.33
CA ALA A 167 -9.28 9.54 6.99
C ALA A 167 -9.08 10.09 8.41
N PHE A 168 -8.05 9.62 9.13
CA PHE A 168 -7.68 10.16 10.44
C PHE A 168 -6.82 11.44 10.38
N GLY A 169 -6.56 12.00 9.20
CA GLY A 169 -5.72 13.21 9.05
C GLY A 169 -4.24 12.99 9.42
N ARG A 170 -3.72 11.76 9.22
CA ARG A 170 -2.32 11.39 9.57
C ARG A 170 -1.48 10.98 8.34
N PRO A 171 -1.32 11.85 7.32
CA PRO A 171 -0.50 11.56 6.16
C PRO A 171 0.98 11.32 6.52
N GLY A 172 1.51 11.99 7.56
CA GLY A 172 2.90 11.78 8.00
C GLY A 172 3.16 10.36 8.51
N LEU A 173 2.20 9.72 9.19
CA LEU A 173 2.34 8.34 9.64
C LEU A 173 2.33 7.36 8.45
N ARG A 174 1.57 7.67 7.40
CA ARG A 174 1.60 6.92 6.13
C ARG A 174 2.99 7.00 5.50
N THR A 175 3.59 8.19 5.43
CA THR A 175 4.95 8.39 4.91
C THR A 175 5.97 7.63 5.74
N LEU A 176 5.89 7.69 7.06
CA LEU A 176 6.81 6.99 7.96
C LEU A 176 6.75 5.46 7.79
N ILE A 177 5.55 4.88 7.69
CA ILE A 177 5.37 3.45 7.39
C ILE A 177 6.00 3.11 6.03
N GLY A 178 5.77 3.94 5.03
CA GLY A 178 6.38 3.79 3.70
C GLY A 178 7.90 3.84 3.76
N ALA A 179 8.47 4.82 4.45
CA ALA A 179 9.92 4.99 4.61
C ALA A 179 10.56 3.83 5.36
N ALA A 180 9.98 3.41 6.49
CA ALA A 180 10.47 2.26 7.27
C ALA A 180 10.47 0.97 6.44
N SER A 181 9.38 0.70 5.73
CA SER A 181 9.26 -0.49 4.88
C SER A 181 10.25 -0.43 3.71
N THR A 182 10.37 0.72 3.05
CA THR A 182 11.32 0.92 1.94
C THR A 182 12.76 0.74 2.39
N THR A 183 13.12 1.29 3.55
CA THR A 183 14.45 1.14 4.14
C THR A 183 14.75 -0.34 4.40
N SER A 184 13.81 -1.07 5.01
CA SER A 184 13.98 -2.52 5.19
C SER A 184 14.12 -3.27 3.86
N TYR A 185 13.41 -2.84 2.82
CA TYR A 185 13.50 -3.48 1.52
C TYR A 185 14.88 -3.29 0.89
N ILE A 186 15.40 -2.06 0.91
CA ILE A 186 16.73 -1.73 0.40
C ILE A 186 17.80 -2.53 1.14
N VAL A 187 17.74 -2.56 2.48
CA VAL A 187 18.67 -3.34 3.30
C VAL A 187 18.61 -4.82 2.91
N LEU A 188 17.41 -5.41 2.86
CA LEU A 188 17.25 -6.82 2.48
C LEU A 188 17.72 -7.10 1.06
N LEU A 189 17.53 -6.19 0.10
CA LEU A 189 18.04 -6.34 -1.26
C LEU A 189 19.57 -6.41 -1.27
N PHE A 190 20.26 -5.51 -0.58
CA PHE A 190 21.73 -5.50 -0.54
C PHE A 190 22.32 -6.73 0.16
N PHE A 191 21.62 -7.31 1.14
CA PHE A 191 22.09 -8.52 1.82
C PHE A 191 21.72 -9.82 1.09
N LEU A 192 20.52 -9.93 0.51
CA LEU A 192 20.03 -11.19 -0.07
C LEU A 192 20.36 -11.36 -1.55
N VAL A 193 20.41 -10.26 -2.33
CA VAL A 193 20.64 -10.36 -3.78
C VAL A 193 22.04 -10.87 -4.12
N PRO A 194 23.13 -10.46 -3.45
CA PRO A 194 24.46 -10.98 -3.79
C PRO A 194 24.59 -12.50 -3.67
N SER A 195 23.94 -13.10 -2.67
CA SER A 195 24.02 -14.55 -2.43
C SER A 195 22.94 -15.36 -3.14
N PHE A 196 21.73 -14.80 -3.33
CA PHE A 196 20.56 -15.54 -3.83
C PHE A 196 19.95 -14.95 -5.12
N SER A 197 20.56 -13.93 -5.71
CA SER A 197 20.13 -13.32 -6.98
C SER A 197 18.63 -12.95 -6.96
N TYR A 198 17.89 -13.33 -7.99
CA TYR A 198 16.45 -13.06 -8.18
C TYR A 198 15.56 -13.72 -7.11
N ILE A 199 16.00 -14.82 -6.49
CA ILE A 199 15.32 -15.42 -5.34
C ILE A 199 15.50 -14.53 -4.10
N GLY A 200 16.71 -14.00 -3.90
CA GLY A 200 17.01 -13.02 -2.85
C GLY A 200 16.15 -11.77 -2.96
N ALA A 201 15.94 -11.24 -4.18
CA ALA A 201 15.04 -10.11 -4.42
C ALA A 201 13.57 -10.44 -4.08
N ALA A 202 13.12 -11.67 -4.34
CA ALA A 202 11.78 -12.12 -3.97
C ALA A 202 11.60 -12.20 -2.45
N PHE A 203 12.58 -12.75 -1.73
CA PHE A 203 12.56 -12.77 -0.26
C PHE A 203 12.67 -11.38 0.35
N ALA A 204 13.48 -10.48 -0.24
CA ALA A 204 13.53 -9.08 0.18
C ALA A 204 12.16 -8.41 0.05
N PHE A 205 11.42 -8.70 -1.04
CA PHE A 205 10.07 -8.18 -1.23
C PHE A 205 9.05 -8.78 -0.25
N LEU A 206 9.21 -10.05 0.11
CA LEU A 206 8.43 -10.68 1.18
C LEU A 206 8.71 -10.02 2.55
N GLY A 207 9.97 -9.79 2.88
CA GLY A 207 10.35 -9.07 4.10
C GLY A 207 9.79 -7.65 4.15
N TYR A 208 9.86 -6.91 3.03
CA TYR A 208 9.18 -5.63 2.86
C TYR A 208 7.69 -5.71 3.18
N ALA A 209 6.98 -6.70 2.65
CA ALA A 209 5.56 -6.89 2.89
C ALA A 209 5.26 -7.15 4.37
N ILE A 210 6.08 -7.96 5.04
CA ILE A 210 5.96 -8.25 6.49
C ILE A 210 6.16 -6.98 7.31
N VAL A 211 7.27 -6.25 7.10
CA VAL A 211 7.57 -5.01 7.81
C VAL A 211 6.45 -3.99 7.62
N LYS A 212 5.97 -3.84 6.37
CA LYS A 212 4.85 -2.97 6.05
C LYS A 212 3.57 -3.38 6.78
N ALA A 213 3.25 -4.66 6.83
CA ALA A 213 2.06 -5.14 7.53
C ALA A 213 2.14 -4.87 9.03
N LEU A 214 3.29 -5.19 9.66
CA LEU A 214 3.51 -4.95 11.10
C LEU A 214 3.39 -3.47 11.45
N THR A 215 4.11 -2.62 10.73
CA THR A 215 4.07 -1.16 10.93
C THR A 215 2.68 -0.58 10.64
N SER A 216 1.93 -1.15 9.69
CA SER A 216 0.53 -0.77 9.43
C SER A 216 -0.41 -1.10 10.58
N PHE A 217 -0.29 -2.29 11.18
CA PHE A 217 -1.10 -2.65 12.36
C PHE A 217 -0.76 -1.78 13.57
N ILE A 218 0.52 -1.48 13.80
CA ILE A 218 0.97 -0.58 14.86
C ILE A 218 0.41 0.83 14.62
N GLY A 219 0.55 1.34 13.38
CA GLY A 219 0.07 2.66 12.99
C GLY A 219 -1.45 2.80 13.13
N LEU A 220 -2.22 1.76 12.80
CA LEU A 220 -3.67 1.74 13.01
C LEU A 220 -4.02 1.74 14.51
N LYS A 221 -3.40 0.86 15.30
CA LYS A 221 -3.67 0.77 16.75
C LYS A 221 -3.39 2.10 17.45
N PHE A 222 -2.24 2.69 17.15
CA PHE A 222 -1.88 4.02 17.63
C PHE A 222 -2.92 5.06 17.21
N SER A 223 -3.35 4.99 15.95
CA SER A 223 -4.29 5.96 15.41
C SER A 223 -5.67 5.90 16.07
N ILE A 224 -6.19 4.69 16.26
CA ILE A 224 -7.46 4.44 16.93
C ILE A 224 -7.39 4.83 18.41
N ARG A 225 -6.26 4.59 19.08
CA ARG A 225 -6.07 4.99 20.49
C ARG A 225 -6.17 6.50 20.66
N LYS A 226 -5.40 7.26 19.86
CA LYS A 226 -5.47 8.73 19.87
C LYS A 226 -6.86 9.26 19.53
N GLU A 227 -7.55 8.59 18.61
CA GLU A 227 -8.91 8.98 18.24
C GLU A 227 -9.90 8.76 19.39
N LYS A 228 -9.78 7.63 20.09
CA LYS A 228 -10.58 7.34 21.28
C LYS A 228 -10.35 8.38 22.40
N GLU A 229 -9.09 8.79 22.62
CA GLU A 229 -8.73 9.83 23.58
C GLU A 229 -9.35 11.20 23.20
N ARG A 230 -9.28 11.57 21.92
CA ARG A 230 -9.90 12.80 21.38
C ARG A 230 -11.41 12.82 21.64
N ILE A 231 -12.10 11.72 21.30
CA ILE A 231 -13.55 11.58 21.48
C ILE A 231 -13.93 11.64 22.98
N SER A 232 -13.15 10.98 23.84
CA SER A 232 -13.39 10.99 25.28
C SER A 232 -13.25 12.39 25.88
N LYS A 233 -12.22 13.15 25.48
CA LYS A 233 -12.02 14.53 25.94
C LYS A 233 -13.15 15.45 25.47
N ALA A 234 -13.55 15.35 24.20
CA ALA A 234 -14.64 16.15 23.65
C ALA A 234 -15.98 15.90 24.37
N ARG A 235 -16.26 14.63 24.74
CA ARG A 235 -17.47 14.28 25.49
C ARG A 235 -17.43 14.79 26.93
N ALA A 236 -16.25 14.82 27.56
CA ALA A 236 -16.08 15.32 28.92
C ALA A 236 -16.16 16.86 29.02
N SER A 237 -15.87 17.58 27.92
CA SER A 237 -15.97 19.05 27.85
C SER A 237 -17.35 19.57 27.45
N MET A 238 -18.30 18.68 27.10
CA MET A 238 -19.68 19.10 26.81
C MET A 238 -20.43 19.39 28.12
N PRO A 239 -21.15 20.51 28.22
CA PRO A 239 -21.99 20.77 29.38
C PRO A 239 -23.03 19.65 29.54
N PRO A 240 -23.41 19.28 30.77
CA PRO A 240 -24.48 18.32 30.99
C PRO A 240 -25.77 18.84 30.32
N VAL A 241 -26.36 17.97 29.50
CA VAL A 241 -27.68 18.18 28.87
C VAL A 241 -28.77 17.96 29.90
#